data_AF-A0AAD5NYI4-F1
#
_entry.id   AF-A0AAD5NYI4-F1
#
_cell.length_a   1.000
_cell.length_b   1.000
_cell.length_c   1.000
_cell.angle_alpha   90.00
_cell.angle_beta   90.00
_cell.angle_gamma   90.00
#
_symmetry.space_group_name_H-M   'P 1'
#
loop_
_entity.id
_entity.type
_entity.pdbx_description
1 polymer ?
#
loop_
_entity_poly.entity_id
_entity_poly.type
_entity_poly.pdbx_seq_one_letter_code
_entity_poly.pdbx_strand_id
1 'polypeptide(L)'
;MDLLNDSDVLRIGVWGMGGVGKTTLVKNLNNKLKGSSSTSTQHFGVVIWATVSKKLDLRKVLIQIAERLNLEVGTGESVPQPEVHTGCKIILTSHSLEVCREMTTDEEVKVDVLRDEES
;
A
#
# COMPACT_ATOMS: atom_id res chain seq x y z
N MET A 1 -10.33 15.59 4.10
CA MET A 1 -9.03 16.04 3.57
C MET A 1 -8.11 14.83 3.63
N ASP A 2 -7.39 14.59 2.55
CA ASP A 2 -6.95 13.27 2.08
C ASP A 2 -5.98 12.56 3.05
N LEU A 3 -6.23 11.29 3.42
CA LEU A 3 -5.30 10.48 4.23
C LEU A 3 -3.90 10.43 3.60
N LEU A 4 -3.83 10.60 2.28
CA LEU A 4 -2.56 10.67 1.55
C LEU A 4 -1.81 12.00 1.70
N ASN A 5 -2.46 13.06 2.17
CA ASN A 5 -1.84 14.37 2.35
C ASN A 5 -1.50 14.70 3.81
N ASP A 6 -1.94 13.87 4.77
CA ASP A 6 -1.65 14.05 6.19
C ASP A 6 -0.25 13.54 6.56
N SER A 7 0.65 14.42 7.02
CA SER A 7 2.03 14.02 7.35
C SER A 7 2.13 13.05 8.54
N ASP A 8 1.12 13.01 9.41
CA ASP A 8 1.11 12.15 10.59
C ASP A 8 0.64 10.72 10.25
N VAL A 9 0.13 10.51 9.04
CA VAL A 9 -0.35 9.21 8.55
C VAL A 9 0.68 8.61 7.59
N LEU A 10 1.39 7.57 8.02
CA LEU A 10 2.40 6.86 7.22
C LEU A 10 1.90 5.50 6.73
N ARG A 11 1.06 4.82 7.51
CA ARG A 11 0.54 3.47 7.24
C ARG A 11 -0.98 3.47 7.30
N ILE A 12 -1.61 3.09 6.18
CA ILE A 12 -3.06 2.99 6.05
C ILE A 12 -3.46 1.53 5.87
N GLY A 13 -4.33 1.04 6.75
CA GLY A 13 -4.88 -0.31 6.71
C GLY A 13 -6.25 -0.33 6.03
N VAL A 14 -6.36 -0.93 4.85
CA VAL A 14 -7.65 -1.15 4.19
C VAL A 14 -8.16 -2.55 4.54
N TRP A 15 -9.27 -2.64 5.25
CA TRP A 15 -9.78 -3.92 5.77
C TRP A 15 -11.26 -4.16 5.50
N GLY A 16 -11.74 -5.40 5.66
CA GLY A 16 -13.12 -5.80 5.36
C GLY A 16 -13.24 -7.25 4.88
N MET A 17 -14.45 -7.73 4.66
CA MET A 17 -14.71 -9.13 4.28
C MET A 17 -13.97 -9.59 3.01
N GLY A 18 -13.71 -10.89 2.88
CA GLY A 18 -13.16 -11.47 1.64
C GLY A 18 -14.04 -11.14 0.43
N GLY A 19 -13.44 -10.84 -0.73
CA GLY A 19 -14.18 -10.55 -1.96
C GLY A 19 -14.83 -9.16 -2.06
N VAL A 20 -14.86 -8.35 -0.98
CA VAL A 20 -15.55 -7.05 -0.92
C VAL A 20 -14.93 -5.93 -1.79
N GLY A 21 -13.86 -6.22 -2.56
CA GLY A 21 -13.28 -5.23 -3.48
C GLY A 21 -12.18 -4.33 -2.90
N LYS A 22 -11.63 -4.59 -1.70
CA LYS A 22 -10.50 -3.84 -1.12
C LYS A 22 -9.33 -3.63 -2.09
N THR A 23 -8.86 -4.71 -2.72
CA THR A 23 -7.76 -4.66 -3.68
C THR A 23 -8.14 -3.84 -4.91
N THR A 24 -9.39 -3.90 -5.35
CA THR A 24 -9.92 -3.09 -6.46
C THR A 24 -9.89 -1.60 -6.10
N LEU A 25 -10.31 -1.24 -4.89
CA LEU A 25 -10.27 0.13 -4.39
C LEU A 25 -8.84 0.68 -4.38
N VAL A 26 -7.87 -0.05 -3.80
CA VAL A 26 -6.47 0.38 -3.77
C VAL A 26 -5.85 0.38 -5.17
N LYS A 27 -6.24 -0.54 -6.06
CA LYS A 27 -5.79 -0.57 -7.46
C LYS A 27 -6.27 0.67 -8.23
N ASN A 28 -7.52 1.07 -8.04
CA ASN A 28 -8.07 2.30 -8.62
C ASN A 28 -7.33 3.55 -8.12
N LEU A 29 -7.01 3.60 -6.83
CA LEU A 29 -6.17 4.65 -6.25
C LEU A 29 -4.77 4.67 -6.90
N ASN A 30 -4.09 3.53 -6.96
CA ASN A 30 -2.79 3.40 -7.62
C ASN A 30 -2.84 3.90 -9.08
N ASN A 31 -3.91 3.61 -9.82
CA ASN A 31 -4.07 4.08 -11.20
C ASN A 31 -4.23 5.60 -11.28
N LYS A 32 -5.01 6.20 -10.36
CA LYS A 32 -5.14 7.67 -10.27
C LYS A 32 -3.79 8.34 -9.94
N LEU A 33 -3.04 7.78 -9.00
CA LEU A 33 -1.72 8.31 -8.63
C LEU A 33 -0.70 8.20 -9.76
N LYS A 34 -0.76 7.12 -10.57
CA LYS A 34 0.09 6.94 -11.77
C LYS A 34 -0.33 7.81 -12.95
N GLY A 35 -1.63 8.07 -13.12
CA GLY A 35 -2.19 8.83 -14.25
C GLY A 35 -2.10 10.36 -14.10
N SER A 36 -1.60 10.87 -12.97
CA SER A 36 -1.60 12.31 -12.67
C SER A 36 -0.43 13.10 -13.28
N SER A 37 0.22 12.57 -14.33
CA SER A 37 1.38 13.15 -15.02
C SER A 37 1.11 14.47 -15.78
N SER A 38 -0.06 15.10 -15.59
CA SER A 38 -0.46 16.34 -16.29
C SER A 38 -1.09 17.40 -15.39
N THR A 39 -1.05 17.25 -14.05
CA THR A 39 -1.51 18.31 -13.13
C THR A 39 -0.45 18.54 -12.05
N SER A 40 -0.23 19.79 -11.69
CA SER A 40 0.84 20.36 -10.85
C SER A 40 0.86 19.94 -9.36
N THR A 41 0.36 18.74 -9.02
CA THR A 41 0.16 18.26 -7.64
C THR A 41 0.63 16.81 -7.44
N GLN A 42 1.74 16.39 -8.06
CA GLN A 42 2.26 15.04 -7.86
C GLN A 42 2.93 14.92 -6.48
N HIS A 43 2.17 14.50 -5.46
CA HIS A 43 2.64 14.34 -4.07
C HIS A 43 3.66 13.20 -3.87
N PHE A 44 3.71 12.23 -4.80
CA PHE A 44 4.62 11.08 -4.70
C PHE A 44 5.48 10.94 -5.96
N GLY A 45 6.81 10.94 -5.79
CA GLY A 45 7.77 10.74 -6.89
C GLY A 45 7.71 9.33 -7.48
N VAL A 46 7.30 8.33 -6.68
CA VAL A 46 7.17 6.94 -7.11
C VAL A 46 5.95 6.28 -6.45
N VAL A 47 5.25 5.44 -7.21
CA VAL A 47 4.12 4.63 -6.72
C VAL A 47 4.39 3.16 -7.01
N ILE A 48 4.59 2.38 -5.94
CA ILE A 48 5.01 0.98 -6.00
C ILE A 48 3.82 0.10 -5.65
N TRP A 49 3.50 -0.85 -6.53
CA TRP A 49 2.53 -1.91 -6.25
C TRP A 49 3.31 -3.21 -6.03
N ALA A 50 3.26 -3.75 -4.81
CA ALA A 50 3.89 -5.01 -4.46
C ALA A 50 2.83 -6.02 -4.01
N THR A 51 2.97 -7.27 -4.44
CA THR A 51 2.09 -8.37 -4.02
C THR A 51 2.80 -9.24 -3.00
N VAL A 52 2.15 -9.47 -1.87
CA VAL A 52 2.61 -10.37 -0.81
C VAL A 52 1.75 -11.63 -0.83
N SER A 53 2.37 -12.80 -0.96
CA SER A 53 1.70 -14.10 -0.93
C SER A 53 1.59 -14.66 0.49
N LYS A 54 0.60 -15.55 0.72
CA LYS A 54 0.46 -16.29 2.00
C LYS A 54 1.74 -16.99 2.42
N LYS A 55 2.42 -17.66 1.47
CA LYS A 55 3.79 -18.12 1.66
C LYS A 55 4.69 -16.91 1.49
N LEU A 56 5.20 -16.40 2.60
CA LEU A 56 6.08 -15.23 2.59
C LEU A 56 7.36 -15.57 1.82
N ASP A 57 7.66 -14.76 0.81
CA ASP A 57 8.90 -14.80 0.04
C ASP A 57 9.46 -13.38 0.01
N LEU A 58 10.24 -13.05 1.05
CA LEU A 58 10.79 -11.72 1.23
C LEU A 58 11.64 -11.29 0.05
N ARG A 59 12.39 -12.22 -0.55
CA ARG A 59 13.22 -11.94 -1.73
C ARG A 59 12.37 -11.49 -2.92
N LYS A 60 11.23 -12.14 -3.17
CA LYS A 60 10.31 -11.70 -4.24
C LYS A 60 9.69 -10.34 -3.97
N VAL A 61 9.39 -10.00 -2.72
CA VAL A 61 8.85 -8.67 -2.37
C VAL A 61 9.93 -7.61 -2.56
N LEU A 62 11.16 -7.86 -2.10
CA LEU A 62 12.31 -6.97 -2.30
C LEU A 62 12.58 -6.71 -3.78
N ILE A 63 12.61 -7.76 -4.61
CA ILE A 63 12.80 -7.63 -6.06
C ILE A 63 11.71 -6.76 -6.70
N GLN A 64 10.43 -6.97 -6.36
CA GLN A 64 9.32 -6.15 -6.87
C GLN A 64 9.48 -4.65 -6.53
N ILE A 65 9.98 -4.34 -5.33
CA ILE A 65 10.20 -2.96 -4.89
C ILE A 65 11.44 -2.36 -5.59
N ALA A 66 12.56 -3.11 -5.63
CA ALA A 66 13.81 -2.68 -6.22
C ALA A 66 13.69 -2.42 -7.73
N GLU A 67 13.01 -3.30 -8.47
CA GLU A 67 12.73 -3.10 -9.90
C GLU A 67 11.97 -1.80 -10.16
N ARG A 68 11.05 -1.42 -9.27
CA ARG A 68 10.30 -0.16 -9.38
C ARG A 68 11.11 1.08 -9.06
N LEU A 69 12.17 0.92 -8.27
CA LEU A 69 13.11 1.98 -7.91
C LEU A 69 14.34 2.00 -8.84
N ASN A 70 14.43 1.09 -9.82
CA ASN A 70 15.59 0.90 -10.68
C ASN A 70 16.88 0.61 -9.86
N LEU A 71 16.75 -0.23 -8.83
CA LEU A 71 17.85 -0.70 -7.99
C LEU A 71 18.22 -2.14 -8.35
N GLU A 72 19.52 -2.46 -8.30
CA GLU A 72 20.01 -3.83 -8.44
C GLU A 72 19.91 -4.56 -7.10
N VAL A 73 19.34 -5.77 -7.10
CA VAL A 73 19.26 -6.62 -5.90
C VAL A 73 20.44 -7.59 -5.88
N GLY A 74 21.38 -7.36 -4.96
CA GLY A 74 22.55 -8.20 -4.77
C GLY A 74 22.22 -9.60 -4.23
N THR A 75 23.10 -10.57 -4.46
CA THR A 75 22.94 -11.95 -3.96
C THR A 75 23.16 -12.10 -2.45
N GLY A 76 23.65 -11.05 -1.77
CA GLY A 76 23.93 -11.03 -0.34
C GLY A 76 23.18 -9.94 0.44
N GLU A 77 22.16 -9.30 -0.15
CA GLU A 77 21.43 -8.25 0.55
C GLU A 77 20.58 -8.83 1.68
N SER A 78 20.93 -8.46 2.91
CA SER A 78 20.10 -8.68 4.08
C SER A 78 18.81 -7.88 3.97
N VAL A 79 17.70 -8.44 4.47
CA VAL A 79 16.44 -7.71 4.63
C VAL A 79 16.74 -6.42 5.39
N PRO A 80 16.37 -5.24 4.85
CA PRO A 80 16.59 -3.97 5.54
C PRO A 80 15.99 -4.04 6.95
N GLN A 81 16.70 -3.52 7.94
CA GLN A 81 16.11 -3.38 9.26
C GLN A 81 14.99 -2.33 9.20
N PRO A 82 13.90 -2.50 9.97
CA PRO A 82 12.84 -1.49 10.03
C PRO A 82 13.42 -0.19 10.60
N GLU A 83 13.60 0.80 9.74
CA GLU A 83 13.95 2.16 10.13
C GLU A 83 12.69 3.03 10.11
N VAL A 84 12.62 4.02 11.01
CA VAL A 84 11.54 5.02 10.98
C VAL A 84 11.70 5.87 9.73
N HIS A 85 10.84 5.66 8.75
CA HIS A 85 10.85 6.38 7.47
C HIS A 85 9.71 7.41 7.47
N THR A 86 10.06 8.69 7.30
CA THR A 86 9.11 9.81 7.31
C THR A 86 8.66 10.24 5.90
N GLY A 87 9.23 9.66 4.84
CA GLY A 87 8.98 10.08 3.44
C GLY A 87 8.05 9.16 2.63
N CYS A 88 7.67 8.01 3.16
CA CYS A 88 6.89 6.99 2.44
C CYS A 88 5.51 6.82 3.07
N LYS A 89 4.50 6.63 2.22
CA LYS A 89 3.18 6.14 2.64
C LYS A 89 2.97 4.71 2.21
N ILE A 90 2.55 3.86 3.14
CA ILE A 90 2.28 2.45 2.94
C ILE A 90 0.77 2.22 3.05
N ILE A 91 0.19 1.58 2.04
CA ILE A 91 -1.20 1.10 2.09
C ILE A 91 -1.18 -0.41 2.01
N LEU A 92 -1.81 -1.08 2.97
CA LEU A 92 -1.94 -2.53 2.98
C LEU A 92 -3.42 -2.93 2.98
N THR A 93 -3.74 -4.03 2.30
CA THR A 93 -5.11 -4.58 2.30
C THR A 93 -5.14 -5.87 3.11
N SER A 94 -6.03 -5.95 4.10
CA SER A 94 -6.21 -7.16 4.93
C SER A 94 -7.69 -7.54 5.01
N HIS A 95 -8.00 -8.80 5.30
CA HIS A 95 -9.36 -9.19 5.69
C HIS A 95 -9.59 -9.08 7.21
N SER A 96 -8.53 -8.84 7.97
CA SER A 96 -8.53 -8.73 9.43
C SER A 96 -8.07 -7.34 9.84
N LEU A 97 -8.90 -6.66 10.64
CA LEU A 97 -8.52 -5.41 11.31
C LEU A 97 -7.35 -5.63 12.27
N GLU A 98 -7.31 -6.77 12.95
CA GLU A 98 -6.23 -7.11 13.89
C GLU A 98 -4.88 -7.14 13.19
N VAL A 99 -4.82 -7.72 11.99
CA VAL A 99 -3.59 -7.69 11.18
C VAL A 99 -3.17 -6.27 10.81
N CYS A 100 -4.12 -5.36 10.50
CA CYS A 100 -3.76 -3.95 10.26
C CYS A 100 -3.12 -3.31 11.50
N ARG A 101 -3.70 -3.56 12.68
CA ARG A 101 -3.20 -3.05 13.96
C ARG A 101 -1.84 -3.64 14.35
N GLU A 102 -1.64 -4.93 14.15
CA GLU A 102 -0.33 -5.59 14.33
C GLU A 102 0.72 -5.02 13.38
N MET A 103 0.31 -4.66 12.17
CA MET A 103 1.13 -3.92 11.21
C MET A 103 1.26 -2.43 11.55
N THR A 104 0.79 -2.00 12.73
CA THR A 104 0.94 -0.66 13.27
C THR A 104 0.42 0.44 12.34
N THR A 105 -0.76 0.23 11.74
CA THR A 105 -1.42 1.25 10.92
C THR A 105 -1.77 2.48 11.76
N ASP A 106 -1.59 3.67 11.17
CA ASP A 106 -1.94 4.94 11.80
C ASP A 106 -3.44 5.21 11.60
N GLU A 107 -3.97 4.81 10.42
CA GLU A 107 -5.38 4.97 10.05
C GLU A 107 -5.93 3.71 9.37
N GLU A 108 -7.22 3.42 9.61
CA GLU A 108 -7.90 2.26 9.03
C GLU A 108 -9.15 2.62 8.21
N VAL A 109 -9.21 2.09 6.99
CA VAL A 109 -10.36 2.23 6.08
C VAL A 109 -11.08 0.89 5.99
N LYS A 110 -12.31 0.83 6.52
CA LYS A 110 -13.18 -0.34 6.37
C LYS A 110 -13.91 -0.29 5.03
N VAL A 111 -13.85 -1.40 4.29
CA VAL A 111 -14.60 -1.61 3.04
C VAL A 111 -15.70 -2.62 3.33
N ASP A 112 -16.95 -2.14 3.24
CA ASP A 112 -18.15 -2.92 3.46
C ASP A 112 -18.81 -3.34 2.15
N VAL A 113 -19.70 -4.32 2.23
CA VAL A 113 -20.51 -4.77 1.10
C VAL A 113 -21.39 -3.59 0.66
N LEU A 114 -21.35 -3.29 -0.64
CA LEU A 114 -22.20 -2.26 -1.24
C LEU A 114 -23.66 -2.59 -0.97
N ARG A 115 -24.45 -1.57 -0.64
CA ARG A 115 -25.90 -1.74 -0.60
C ARG A 115 -26.43 -1.88 -2.03
N ASP A 116 -27.65 -2.39 -2.17
CA ASP A 116 -28.28 -2.58 -3.49
C ASP A 116 -28.38 -1.27 -4.31
N GLU A 117 -28.36 -0.12 -3.65
CA GLU A 117 -28.41 1.21 -4.26
C GLU A 117 -27.04 1.69 -4.80
N GLU A 118 -25.94 1.02 -4.41
CA GLU A 118 -24.57 1.38 -4.75
C GLU A 118 -23.89 0.37 -5.69
N SER A 119 -24.61 -0.70 -6.09
CA SER A 119 -24.15 -1.73 -7.05
C SER A 119 -24.50 -1.37 -8.49
#